data_AF-A0A2D5XL44-F1
#
_entry.id   AF-A0A2D5XL44-F1
#
_cell.length_a   1.000
_cell.length_b   1.000
_cell.length_c   1.000
_cell.angle_alpha   90.00
_cell.angle_beta   90.00
_cell.angle_gamma   90.00
#
_symmetry.space_group_name_H-M   'P 1'
#
loop_
_entity.id
_entity.type
_entity.pdbx_description
1 polymer ?
#
loop_
_entity_poly.entity_id
_entity_poly.type
_entity_poly.pdbx_seq_one_letter_code
_entity_poly.pdbx_strand_id
1 'polypeptide(L)'
;MIAAAVLLCLGGELSDPGPQDQVARYRALLAAGQYVQAITVAGGIQDDLVRQQSQVEARYWCGDLSGALAVARSALAAHPDDLQLLNMGADLALQLLQIEEGIRWSQSLARLAIEAPELPQETREFYSTKARNHLALAVEARHAQDSRASALFRAQLTVVLVCLLAAGVGAAACHKSGRFS
;
A
#
# COMPACT_ATOMS: atom_id res chain seq x y z
N MET A 1 -18.23 -30.47 -14.78
CA MET A 1 -18.36 -30.81 -16.22
C MET A 1 -18.12 -29.52 -17.00
N ILE A 2 -16.86 -29.18 -17.24
CA ILE A 2 -16.13 -29.39 -18.50
C ILE A 2 -16.80 -28.70 -19.70
N ALA A 3 -16.26 -27.54 -20.03
CA ALA A 3 -16.00 -27.08 -21.40
C ALA A 3 -14.85 -26.06 -21.28
N ALA A 4 -13.59 -26.48 -21.24
CA ALA A 4 -12.76 -26.92 -22.35
C ALA A 4 -12.65 -25.86 -23.47
N ALA A 5 -11.39 -25.54 -23.79
CA ALA A 5 -10.89 -24.85 -24.98
C ALA A 5 -10.75 -23.31 -24.93
N VAL A 6 -9.68 -22.85 -24.29
CA VAL A 6 -8.83 -21.79 -24.91
C VAL A 6 -7.41 -22.34 -24.98
N LEU A 7 -7.25 -23.31 -25.87
CA LEU A 7 -5.94 -23.74 -26.37
C LEU A 7 -5.91 -23.29 -27.83
N LEU A 8 -5.57 -22.03 -28.05
CA LEU A 8 -5.19 -21.51 -29.35
C LEU A 8 -3.78 -20.94 -29.24
N CYS A 9 -2.82 -21.85 -29.41
CA CYS A 9 -1.58 -21.53 -30.09
C CYS A 9 -1.93 -21.20 -31.54
N LEU A 10 -2.11 -19.91 -31.83
CA LEU A 10 -2.04 -19.40 -33.19
C LEU A 10 -0.83 -18.48 -33.28
N GLY A 11 0.19 -18.96 -33.99
CA GLY A 11 1.23 -18.12 -34.58
C GLY A 11 0.64 -17.29 -35.72
N GLY A 12 -0.24 -16.35 -35.36
CA GLY A 12 -0.67 -15.27 -36.21
C GLY A 12 0.20 -14.05 -35.93
N GLU A 13 0.63 -13.39 -36.99
CA GLU A 13 1.36 -12.12 -36.94
C GLU A 13 0.76 -11.19 -35.88
N LEU A 14 1.61 -10.61 -35.05
CA LEU A 14 1.31 -9.53 -34.12
C LEU A 14 0.88 -8.29 -34.92
N SER A 15 -0.32 -8.33 -35.49
CA SER A 15 -1.04 -7.12 -35.86
C SER A 15 -1.32 -6.44 -34.53
N ASP A 16 -0.66 -5.30 -34.32
CA ASP A 16 -0.73 -4.54 -33.08
C ASP A 16 -2.22 -4.31 -32.73
N PRO A 17 -2.74 -4.94 -31.66
CA PRO A 17 -4.16 -4.86 -31.36
C PRO A 17 -4.52 -3.40 -31.10
N GLY A 18 -5.62 -2.96 -31.68
CA GLY A 18 -6.07 -1.57 -31.56
C GLY A 18 -6.21 -1.14 -30.10
N PRO A 19 -6.24 0.17 -29.81
CA PRO A 19 -6.16 0.68 -28.44
C PRO A 19 -7.26 0.15 -27.50
N GLN A 20 -8.45 -0.12 -28.04
CA GLN A 20 -9.59 -0.69 -27.30
C GLN A 20 -9.39 -2.19 -26.97
N ASP A 21 -8.65 -2.93 -27.78
CA ASP A 21 -8.37 -4.35 -27.55
C ASP A 21 -7.40 -4.55 -26.38
N GLN A 22 -6.55 -3.57 -26.08
CA GLN A 22 -5.55 -3.70 -25.04
C GLN A 22 -6.15 -3.74 -23.63
N VAL A 23 -7.18 -2.93 -23.37
CA VAL A 23 -7.90 -2.95 -22.08
C VAL A 23 -8.65 -4.27 -21.90
N ALA A 24 -9.34 -4.75 -22.94
CA ALA A 24 -10.04 -6.03 -22.92
C ALA A 24 -9.06 -7.19 -22.69
N ARG A 25 -7.92 -7.19 -23.40
CA ARG A 25 -6.85 -8.17 -23.23
C ARG A 25 -6.26 -8.13 -21.82
N TYR A 26 -6.00 -6.94 -21.29
CA TYR A 26 -5.54 -6.76 -19.91
C TYR A 26 -6.52 -7.38 -18.90
N ARG A 27 -7.82 -7.10 -19.02
CA ARG A 27 -8.86 -7.66 -18.15
C ARG A 27 -8.92 -9.19 -18.25
N ALA A 28 -8.81 -9.75 -19.44
CA ALA A 28 -8.77 -11.20 -19.64
C ALA A 28 -7.54 -11.85 -18.98
N LEU A 29 -6.36 -11.21 -19.07
CA LEU A 29 -5.13 -11.70 -18.43
C LEU A 29 -5.23 -11.66 -16.90
N LEU A 30 -5.82 -10.61 -16.32
CA LEU A 30 -6.09 -10.56 -14.89
C LEU A 30 -7.03 -11.68 -14.45
N ALA A 31 -8.14 -11.88 -15.15
CA ALA A 31 -9.10 -12.94 -14.85
C ALA A 31 -8.48 -14.34 -14.96
N ALA A 32 -7.53 -14.53 -15.86
CA ALA A 32 -6.78 -15.77 -16.03
C ALA A 32 -5.62 -15.95 -15.02
N GLY A 33 -5.38 -14.99 -14.12
CA GLY A 33 -4.27 -15.02 -13.16
C GLY A 33 -2.89 -14.79 -13.80
N GLN A 34 -2.84 -14.33 -15.04
CA GLN A 34 -1.61 -14.12 -15.80
C GLN A 34 -1.01 -12.73 -15.54
N TYR A 35 -0.69 -12.45 -14.26
CA TYR A 35 -0.39 -11.10 -13.80
C TYR A 35 0.86 -10.47 -14.44
N VAL A 36 1.92 -11.24 -14.69
CA VAL A 36 3.13 -10.73 -15.36
C VAL A 36 2.83 -10.27 -16.78
N GLN A 37 1.99 -11.01 -17.52
CA GLN A 37 1.55 -10.60 -18.85
C GLN A 37 0.60 -9.40 -18.76
N ALA A 38 -0.29 -9.37 -17.76
CA ALA A 38 -1.19 -8.26 -17.53
C ALA A 38 -0.43 -6.94 -17.28
N ILE A 39 0.69 -6.96 -16.54
CA ILE A 39 1.55 -5.78 -16.34
C ILE A 39 2.10 -5.30 -17.69
N THR A 40 2.55 -6.22 -18.54
CA THR A 40 3.11 -5.89 -19.86
C THR A 40 2.06 -5.25 -20.75
N VAL A 41 0.87 -5.84 -20.84
CA VAL A 41 -0.24 -5.29 -21.63
C VAL A 41 -0.74 -3.97 -21.06
N ALA A 42 -0.83 -3.84 -19.74
CA ALA A 42 -1.21 -2.59 -19.09
C ALA A 42 -0.29 -1.44 -19.52
N GLY A 43 1.03 -1.68 -19.65
CA GLY A 43 1.99 -0.68 -20.12
C GLY A 43 1.80 -0.21 -21.56
N GLY A 44 1.10 -0.98 -22.40
CA GLY A 44 0.79 -0.59 -23.78
C GLY A 44 -0.41 0.34 -23.92
N ILE A 45 -1.27 0.43 -22.90
CA ILE A 45 -2.55 1.16 -22.97
C ILE A 45 -2.29 2.64 -23.28
N GLN A 46 -2.93 3.14 -24.33
CA GLN A 46 -2.70 4.51 -24.81
C GLN A 46 -3.18 5.59 -23.85
N ASP A 47 -4.35 5.40 -23.24
CA ASP A 47 -4.88 6.33 -22.23
C ASP A 47 -4.01 6.27 -20.97
N ASP A 48 -3.42 7.42 -20.61
CA ASP A 48 -2.46 7.54 -19.53
C ASP A 48 -3.03 7.16 -18.17
N LEU A 49 -4.25 7.61 -17.86
CA LEU A 49 -4.90 7.34 -16.58
C LEU A 49 -5.28 5.86 -16.49
N VAL A 50 -5.90 5.33 -17.54
CA VAL A 50 -6.29 3.91 -17.60
C VAL A 50 -5.05 3.01 -17.55
N ARG A 51 -3.97 3.38 -18.23
CA ARG A 51 -2.67 2.68 -18.16
C ARG A 51 -2.15 2.64 -16.73
N GLN A 52 -2.10 3.78 -16.06
CA GLN A 52 -1.59 3.88 -14.69
C GLN A 52 -2.45 3.08 -13.70
N GLN A 53 -3.77 3.23 -13.75
CA GLN A 53 -4.70 2.44 -12.93
C GLN A 53 -4.50 0.93 -13.15
N SER A 54 -4.40 0.52 -14.42
CA SER A 54 -4.21 -0.88 -14.79
C SER A 54 -2.86 -1.44 -14.30
N GLN A 55 -1.80 -0.63 -14.35
CA GLN A 55 -0.49 -1.00 -13.83
C GLN A 55 -0.47 -1.17 -12.31
N VAL A 56 -1.15 -0.28 -11.57
CA VAL A 56 -1.31 -0.40 -10.10
C VAL A 56 -2.01 -1.73 -9.78
N GLU A 57 -3.16 -1.98 -10.41
CA GLU A 57 -3.95 -3.19 -10.19
C GLU A 57 -3.17 -4.46 -10.59
N ALA A 58 -2.48 -4.47 -11.73
CA ALA A 58 -1.70 -5.63 -12.17
C ALA A 58 -0.54 -5.97 -11.23
N ARG A 59 0.18 -4.95 -10.74
CA ARG A 59 1.28 -5.13 -9.79
C ARG A 59 0.77 -5.60 -8.42
N TYR A 60 -0.36 -5.07 -7.97
CA TYR A 60 -1.04 -5.55 -6.77
C TYR A 60 -1.32 -7.05 -6.83
N TRP A 61 -1.98 -7.51 -7.90
CA TRP A 61 -2.30 -8.93 -8.07
C TRP A 61 -1.06 -9.83 -8.27
N CYS A 62 0.02 -9.26 -8.81
CA CYS A 62 1.30 -9.96 -8.93
C CYS A 62 2.10 -10.02 -7.61
N GLY A 63 1.62 -9.37 -6.54
CA GLY A 63 2.30 -9.30 -5.24
C GLY A 63 3.39 -8.23 -5.14
N ASP A 64 3.60 -7.42 -6.18
CA ASP A 64 4.53 -6.29 -6.18
C ASP A 64 3.87 -5.04 -5.58
N LEU A 65 3.61 -5.10 -4.28
CA LEU A 65 2.92 -4.02 -3.55
C LEU A 65 3.74 -2.71 -3.56
N SER A 66 5.07 -2.81 -3.45
CA SER A 66 5.94 -1.63 -3.47
C SER A 66 5.98 -0.96 -4.85
N GLY A 67 6.07 -1.75 -5.92
CA GLY A 67 5.96 -1.23 -7.28
C GLY A 67 4.58 -0.68 -7.59
N ALA A 68 3.50 -1.34 -7.13
CA ALA A 68 2.14 -0.82 -7.24
C ALA A 68 2.00 0.56 -6.57
N LEU A 69 2.52 0.70 -5.35
CA LEU A 69 2.50 1.98 -4.62
C LEU A 69 3.33 3.05 -5.34
N ALA A 70 4.48 2.70 -5.90
CA ALA A 70 5.30 3.64 -6.66
C ALA A 70 4.57 4.17 -7.90
N VAL A 71 3.87 3.30 -8.65
CA VAL A 71 3.03 3.70 -9.77
C VAL A 71 1.87 4.58 -9.29
N ALA A 72 1.19 4.20 -8.21
CA ALA A 72 0.09 4.99 -7.65
C ALA A 72 0.53 6.41 -7.23
N ARG A 73 1.70 6.56 -6.60
CA ARG A 73 2.28 7.88 -6.26
C ARG A 73 2.52 8.71 -7.50
N SER A 74 3.13 8.13 -8.53
CA SER A 74 3.38 8.82 -9.80
C SER A 74 2.08 9.23 -10.48
N ALA A 75 1.08 8.36 -10.46
CA ALA A 75 -0.21 8.59 -11.09
C ALA A 75 -1.00 9.69 -10.38
N LEU A 76 -1.03 9.66 -9.03
CA LEU A 76 -1.68 10.69 -8.21
C LEU A 76 -0.97 12.05 -8.27
N ALA A 77 0.30 12.09 -8.65
CA ALA A 77 0.97 13.37 -8.94
C ALA A 77 0.41 14.03 -10.22
N ALA A 78 -0.03 13.24 -11.19
CA ALA A 78 -0.64 13.73 -12.44
C ALA A 78 -2.17 13.88 -12.35
N HIS A 79 -2.82 13.00 -11.58
CA HIS A 79 -4.26 12.90 -11.43
C HIS A 79 -4.64 12.87 -9.93
N PRO A 80 -4.47 13.99 -9.20
CA PRO A 80 -4.59 14.03 -7.74
C PRO A 80 -5.99 13.71 -7.21
N ASP A 81 -7.01 13.91 -8.03
CA ASP A 81 -8.43 13.74 -7.66
C ASP A 81 -9.05 12.45 -8.21
N ASP A 82 -8.25 11.56 -8.81
CA ASP A 82 -8.78 10.28 -9.29
C ASP A 82 -9.15 9.36 -8.13
N LEU A 83 -10.45 9.11 -7.96
CA LEU A 83 -10.99 8.34 -6.85
C LEU A 83 -10.47 6.90 -6.82
N GLN A 84 -10.28 6.28 -7.98
CA GLN A 84 -9.81 4.91 -8.06
C GLN A 84 -8.35 4.81 -7.61
N LEU A 85 -7.48 5.71 -8.09
CA LEU A 85 -6.09 5.80 -7.67
C LEU A 85 -5.95 6.16 -6.20
N LEU A 86 -6.77 7.09 -5.68
CA LEU A 86 -6.77 7.42 -4.25
C LEU A 86 -7.16 6.22 -3.39
N ASN A 87 -8.17 5.45 -3.82
CA ASN A 87 -8.60 4.24 -3.14
C ASN A 87 -7.50 3.16 -3.16
N MET A 88 -6.94 2.85 -4.33
CA MET A 88 -5.87 1.84 -4.47
C MET A 88 -4.59 2.27 -3.72
N GLY A 89 -4.21 3.53 -3.86
CA GLY A 89 -3.05 4.10 -3.17
C GLY A 89 -3.20 4.02 -1.66
N ALA A 90 -4.36 4.42 -1.12
CA ALA A 90 -4.60 4.38 0.32
C ALA A 90 -4.50 2.94 0.87
N ASP A 91 -5.10 1.97 0.17
CA ASP A 91 -5.02 0.56 0.56
C ASP A 91 -3.56 0.04 0.54
N LEU A 92 -2.83 0.31 -0.55
CA LEU A 92 -1.41 -0.05 -0.69
C LEU A 92 -0.53 0.60 0.38
N ALA A 93 -0.71 1.89 0.65
CA ALA A 93 0.04 2.62 1.66
C ALA A 93 -0.17 2.02 3.05
N LEU A 94 -1.41 1.65 3.40
CA LEU A 94 -1.72 1.03 4.69
C LEU A 94 -1.16 -0.39 4.81
N GLN A 95 -1.27 -1.21 3.76
CA GLN A 95 -0.66 -2.55 3.74
C GLN A 95 0.87 -2.51 3.90
N LEU A 96 1.52 -1.46 3.38
CA LEU A 96 2.96 -1.22 3.52
C LEU A 96 3.35 -0.38 4.74
N LEU A 97 2.42 -0.16 5.68
CA LEU A 97 2.62 0.63 6.90
C LEU A 97 3.12 2.08 6.65
N GLN A 98 2.83 2.64 5.48
CA GLN A 98 3.01 4.05 5.14
C GLN A 98 1.81 4.86 5.66
N ILE A 99 1.59 4.81 6.97
CA ILE A 99 0.35 5.24 7.63
C ILE A 99 -0.03 6.68 7.27
N GLU A 100 0.90 7.62 7.36
CA GLU A 100 0.62 9.05 7.11
C GLU A 100 0.20 9.31 5.65
N GLU A 101 0.75 8.57 4.69
CA GLU A 101 0.32 8.68 3.30
C GLU A 101 -1.07 8.05 3.09
N GLY A 102 -1.31 6.89 3.68
CA GLY A 102 -2.63 6.24 3.68
C GLY A 102 -3.72 7.14 4.26
N ILE A 103 -3.42 7.86 5.35
CA ILE A 103 -4.34 8.85 5.94
C ILE A 103 -4.64 9.97 4.93
N ARG A 104 -3.62 10.62 4.36
CA ARG A 104 -3.81 11.74 3.43
C ARG A 104 -4.66 11.37 2.22
N TRP A 105 -4.40 10.23 1.61
CA TRP A 105 -5.18 9.77 0.45
C TRP A 105 -6.60 9.36 0.84
N SER A 106 -6.79 8.74 2.01
CA SER A 106 -8.13 8.41 2.51
C SER A 106 -8.96 9.66 2.82
N GLN A 107 -8.35 10.71 3.37
CA GLN A 107 -9.00 12.00 3.59
C GLN A 107 -9.41 12.66 2.27
N SER A 108 -8.52 12.63 1.27
CA SER A 108 -8.82 13.17 -0.07
C SER A 108 -9.95 12.38 -0.74
N LEU A 109 -9.93 11.06 -0.63
CA LEU A 109 -10.99 10.19 -1.12
C LEU A 109 -12.34 10.50 -0.47
N ALA A 110 -12.38 10.64 0.86
CA ALA A 110 -13.61 11.00 1.58
C ALA A 110 -14.16 12.36 1.13
N ARG A 111 -13.27 13.35 1.01
CA ARG A 111 -13.64 14.70 0.57
C ARG A 111 -14.26 14.68 -0.82
N LEU A 112 -13.57 14.09 -1.79
CA LEU A 112 -14.02 14.07 -3.19
C LEU A 112 -15.29 13.25 -3.37
N ALA A 113 -15.47 12.14 -2.64
CA ALA A 113 -16.71 11.36 -2.68
C ALA A 113 -17.93 12.16 -2.19
N ILE A 114 -17.74 13.15 -1.30
CA ILE A 114 -18.80 14.05 -0.84
C ILE A 114 -19.02 15.19 -1.85
N GLU A 115 -17.94 15.75 -2.38
CA GLU A 115 -17.93 16.95 -3.23
C GLU A 115 -18.32 16.71 -4.70
N ALA A 116 -18.44 15.46 -5.15
CA ALA A 116 -18.71 15.10 -6.55
C ALA A 116 -20.17 14.67 -6.79
N PRO A 117 -21.16 15.59 -6.81
CA PRO A 117 -22.58 15.26 -6.99
C PRO A 117 -22.92 14.62 -8.34
N GLU A 118 -22.05 14.75 -9.33
CA GLU A 118 -22.14 14.12 -10.64
C GLU A 118 -21.97 12.60 -10.59
N LEU A 119 -21.36 12.08 -9.51
CA LEU A 119 -21.20 10.64 -9.34
C LEU A 119 -22.50 10.00 -8.87
N PRO A 120 -22.82 8.80 -9.38
CA PRO A 120 -23.92 8.00 -8.86
C PRO A 120 -23.83 7.88 -7.33
N GLN A 121 -24.97 7.94 -6.65
CA GLN A 121 -25.02 7.86 -5.18
C GLN A 121 -24.28 6.62 -4.66
N GLU A 122 -24.47 5.47 -5.30
CA GLU A 122 -23.79 4.22 -4.95
C GLU A 122 -22.26 4.34 -5.01
N THR A 123 -21.73 5.03 -6.03
CA THR A 123 -20.29 5.28 -6.18
C THR A 123 -19.76 6.18 -5.06
N ARG A 124 -20.50 7.24 -4.72
CA ARG A 124 -20.13 8.12 -3.60
C ARG A 124 -20.15 7.38 -2.26
N GLU A 125 -21.17 6.57 -2.01
CA GLU A 125 -21.29 5.76 -0.80
C GLU A 125 -20.19 4.70 -0.69
N PHE A 126 -19.85 4.07 -1.81
CA PHE A 126 -18.75 3.11 -1.90
C PHE A 126 -17.43 3.75 -1.46
N TYR A 127 -17.03 4.86 -2.10
CA TYR A 127 -15.77 5.53 -1.78
C TYR A 127 -15.77 6.17 -0.39
N SER A 128 -16.89 6.72 0.06
CA SER A 128 -17.04 7.24 1.42
C SER A 128 -16.85 6.15 2.47
N THR A 129 -17.36 4.95 2.21
CA THR A 129 -17.20 3.79 3.11
C THR A 129 -15.77 3.28 3.11
N LYS A 130 -15.14 3.17 1.93
CA LYS A 130 -13.72 2.82 1.80
C LYS A 130 -12.81 3.79 2.55
N ALA A 131 -13.01 5.08 2.37
CA ALA A 131 -12.23 6.11 3.05
C ALA A 131 -12.36 6.01 4.58
N ARG A 132 -13.57 5.81 5.12
CA ARG A 132 -13.80 5.60 6.56
C ARG A 132 -13.06 4.37 7.08
N ASN A 133 -13.13 3.25 6.35
CA ASN A 133 -12.45 2.01 6.74
C ASN A 133 -10.93 2.18 6.75
N HIS A 134 -10.36 2.82 5.73
CA HIS A 134 -8.93 3.10 5.69
C HIS A 134 -8.48 4.01 6.84
N LEU A 135 -9.26 5.05 7.16
CA LEU A 135 -8.94 5.94 8.29
C LEU A 135 -8.98 5.19 9.63
N ALA A 136 -9.96 4.31 9.84
CA ALA A 136 -10.02 3.48 11.04
C ALA A 136 -8.78 2.58 11.17
N LEU A 137 -8.43 1.87 10.09
CA LEU A 137 -7.23 1.01 10.06
C LEU A 137 -5.94 1.81 10.30
N ALA A 138 -5.83 3.01 9.74
CA ALA A 138 -4.67 3.86 9.91
C ALA A 138 -4.50 4.33 11.37
N VAL A 139 -5.60 4.68 12.04
CA VAL A 139 -5.62 5.08 13.45
C VAL A 139 -5.20 3.91 14.33
N GLU A 140 -5.74 2.72 14.09
CA GLU A 140 -5.34 1.50 14.82
C GLU A 140 -3.86 1.17 14.63
N ALA A 141 -3.37 1.23 13.38
CA ALA A 141 -1.97 0.98 13.06
C ALA A 141 -1.04 1.99 13.75
N ARG A 142 -1.42 3.27 13.81
CA ARG A 142 -0.68 4.32 14.49
C ARG A 142 -0.61 4.08 16.00
N HIS A 143 -1.75 3.79 16.62
CA HIS A 143 -1.79 3.46 18.05
C HIS A 143 -0.95 2.23 18.39
N ALA A 144 -0.93 1.22 17.53
CA ALA A 144 -0.07 0.05 17.70
C ALA A 144 1.42 0.39 17.60
N GLN A 145 1.83 1.27 16.67
CA GLN A 145 3.21 1.75 16.55
C GLN A 145 3.65 2.56 17.77
N ASP A 146 2.83 3.52 18.22
CA ASP A 146 3.11 4.35 19.38
C ASP A 146 3.24 3.50 20.67
N SER A 147 2.35 2.52 20.83
CA SER A 147 2.37 1.59 21.96
C SER A 147 3.67 0.78 21.99
N ARG A 148 4.13 0.27 20.82
CA ARG A 148 5.40 -0.46 20.69
C ARG A 148 6.60 0.43 20.99
N ALA A 149 6.63 1.65 20.47
CA ALA A 149 7.71 2.61 20.74
C ALA A 149 7.81 2.92 22.24
N SER A 150 6.68 3.13 22.92
CA SER A 150 6.64 3.35 24.36
C SER A 150 7.17 2.16 25.18
N ALA A 151 6.90 0.93 24.72
CA ALA A 151 7.33 -0.28 25.39
C ALA A 151 8.85 -0.48 25.23
N LEU A 152 9.40 -0.26 24.03
CA LEU A 152 10.83 -0.33 23.76
C LEU A 152 11.60 0.73 24.55
N PHE A 153 11.10 1.96 24.61
CA PHE A 153 11.72 3.02 25.42
C PHE A 153 11.78 2.66 26.91
N ARG A 154 10.68 2.14 27.47
CA ARG A 154 10.63 1.67 28.86
C ARG A 154 11.61 0.52 29.11
N ALA A 155 11.72 -0.43 28.18
CA ALA A 155 12.69 -1.52 28.29
C ALA A 155 14.14 -1.00 28.28
N GLN A 156 14.47 -0.08 27.37
CA GLN A 156 15.81 0.53 27.29
C GLN A 156 16.16 1.31 28.57
N LEU A 157 15.24 2.13 29.08
CA LEU A 157 15.43 2.87 30.33
C LEU A 157 15.69 1.92 31.50
N THR A 158 14.96 0.81 31.57
CA THR A 158 15.12 -0.19 32.62
C THR A 158 16.51 -0.83 32.57
N VAL A 159 16.98 -1.20 31.38
CA VAL A 159 18.33 -1.74 31.18
C VAL A 159 19.40 -0.73 31.63
N VAL A 160 19.29 0.54 31.21
CA VAL A 160 20.23 1.59 31.63
C VAL A 160 20.25 1.76 33.14
N LEU A 161 19.08 1.77 33.79
CA LEU A 161 18.96 1.95 35.23
C LEU A 161 19.57 0.77 36.00
N VAL A 162 19.36 -0.47 35.53
CA VAL A 162 20.03 -1.66 36.08
C VAL A 162 21.55 -1.59 35.91
N CYS A 163 22.06 -1.17 34.75
CA CYS A 163 23.49 -1.01 34.52
C CYS A 163 24.12 0.05 35.43
N LEU A 164 23.45 1.20 35.62
CA LEU A 164 23.91 2.26 36.52
C LEU A 164 23.94 1.80 37.98
N LEU A 165 22.91 1.07 38.43
CA LEU A 165 22.89 0.47 39.77
C LEU A 165 24.03 -0.53 39.96
N ALA A 166 24.26 -1.42 38.98
CA ALA A 166 25.36 -2.38 39.04
C ALA A 166 26.74 -1.70 39.10
N ALA A 167 26.96 -0.65 38.30
CA ALA A 167 28.20 0.13 38.31
C ALA A 167 28.42 0.89 39.64
N GLY A 168 27.35 1.48 40.20
CA GLY A 168 27.40 2.16 41.49
C GLY A 168 27.73 1.22 42.67
N VAL A 169 27.19 0.00 42.66
CA VAL A 169 27.51 -1.03 43.68
C VAL A 169 28.97 -1.47 43.58
N GLY A 170 29.51 -1.63 42.36
CA GLY A 170 30.92 -1.98 42.15
C GLY A 170 31.90 -0.92 42.69
N ALA A 171 31.60 0.36 42.47
CA ALA A 171 32.44 1.46 42.96
C ALA A 171 32.47 1.54 44.51
N ALA A 172 31.34 1.25 45.17
CA ALA A 172 31.26 1.25 46.63
C ALA A 172 32.02 0.07 47.28
N ALA A 173 32.09 -1.08 46.60
CA ALA A 173 32.81 -2.25 47.09
C ALA A 173 34.35 -2.08 47.05
N CYS A 174 34.89 -1.45 45.99
CA CYS A 174 36.33 -1.22 45.86
C CYS A 174 36.88 -0.15 46.81
N HIS A 175 36.07 0.81 47.27
CA HIS A 175 36.53 1.82 48.22
C HIS A 175 36.77 1.24 49.64
N LYS A 176 36.09 0.16 50.03
CA LYS A 176 36.22 -0.42 51.37
C LYS A 176 37.45 -1.33 51.57
N SER A 177 38.12 -1.79 50.50
CA SER A 177 39.25 -2.73 50.61
C SER A 177 40.64 -2.06 50.70
N GLY A 178 40.74 -0.74 50.59
CA GLY A 178 42.02 0.00 50.58
C GLY A 178 42.53 0.51 51.94
N ARG A 179 41.93 0.14 53.07
CA ARG A 179 42.36 0.56 54.42
C ARG A 179 42.94 -0.62 55.23
N PHE A 180 44.03 -1.19 54.74
CA PHE A 180 44.95 -2.00 55.56
C PHE A 180 46.36 -1.85 55.02
N SER A 181 47.04 -0.78 55.44
CA SER A 181 48.49 -0.67 55.57
C SER A 181 48.76 0.39 56.61
#